data_AF-A0A7W2XC87-F1
#
_entry.id   AF-A0A7W2XC87-F1
#
_cell.length_a   1.000
_cell.length_b   1.000
_cell.length_c   1.000
_cell.angle_alpha   90.00
_cell.angle_beta   90.00
_cell.angle_gamma   90.00
#
_symmetry.space_group_name_H-M   'P 1'
#
loop_
_entity.id
_entity.type
_entity.pdbx_description
1 polymer ?
#
loop_
_entity_poly.entity_id
_entity_poly.type
_entity_poly.pdbx_seq_one_letter_code
_entity_poly.pdbx_strand_id
1 'polypeptide(L)'
;MATIPGFSYSLSEESVIHHLINLQLSDTADLFELADACAAYVSVLVETDDAVTFSTLCTRLLATLKQLRGRCDTELPPYLVEQLIAGEKMASCVPDCWQETTLQVDYAVALTQAVMGGTLPTSVAKELTGLLHDMVWLLAEFVKEPYIAAH
;
A
#
# COMPACT_ATOMS: atom_id res chain seq x y z
N MET A 1 -12.76 -14.97 -39.09
CA MET A 1 -13.49 -14.47 -37.92
C MET A 1 -12.50 -14.45 -36.76
N ALA A 2 -12.01 -13.29 -36.37
CA ALA A 2 -11.12 -13.16 -35.21
C ALA A 2 -11.97 -12.69 -34.02
N THR A 3 -12.14 -13.56 -33.04
CA THR A 3 -12.83 -13.29 -31.77
C THR A 3 -11.90 -12.44 -30.91
N ILE A 4 -12.31 -11.21 -30.61
CA ILE A 4 -11.58 -10.28 -29.73
C ILE A 4 -11.97 -10.63 -28.29
N PRO A 5 -11.04 -11.04 -27.40
CA PRO A 5 -11.28 -11.15 -25.98
C PRO A 5 -10.91 -9.81 -25.31
N GLY A 6 -11.65 -8.74 -25.62
CA GLY A 6 -11.36 -7.39 -25.12
C GLY A 6 -12.28 -6.92 -24.00
N PHE A 7 -13.44 -7.54 -23.82
CA PHE A 7 -14.50 -7.03 -22.95
C PHE A 7 -14.50 -7.62 -21.54
N SER A 8 -13.99 -8.84 -21.35
CA SER A 8 -14.03 -9.52 -20.05
C SER A 8 -13.04 -8.92 -19.05
N TYR A 9 -11.88 -8.48 -19.55
CA TYR A 9 -10.79 -7.96 -18.73
C TYR A 9 -11.11 -6.56 -18.21
N SER A 10 -11.62 -5.66 -19.07
CA SER A 10 -11.99 -4.30 -18.66
C SER A 10 -13.13 -4.27 -17.63
N LEU A 11 -14.12 -5.15 -17.76
CA LEU A 11 -15.22 -5.28 -16.78
C LEU A 11 -14.74 -5.80 -15.43
N SER A 12 -13.71 -6.64 -15.43
CA SER A 12 -13.09 -7.17 -14.21
C SER A 12 -12.25 -6.09 -13.50
N GLU A 13 -11.48 -5.31 -14.25
CA GLU A 13 -10.70 -4.18 -13.69
C GLU A 13 -11.61 -3.11 -13.10
N GLU A 14 -12.67 -2.72 -13.81
CA GLU A 14 -13.63 -1.72 -13.32
C GLU A 14 -14.38 -2.21 -12.06
N SER A 15 -14.64 -3.53 -11.96
CA SER A 15 -15.17 -4.16 -10.75
C SER A 15 -14.18 -4.13 -9.57
N VAL A 16 -12.89 -4.35 -9.81
CA VAL A 16 -11.85 -4.31 -8.76
C VAL A 16 -11.65 -2.89 -8.26
N ILE A 17 -11.58 -1.91 -9.16
CA ILE A 17 -11.48 -0.48 -8.80
C ILE A 17 -12.69 -0.07 -7.96
N HIS A 18 -13.90 -0.43 -8.38
CA HIS A 18 -15.11 -0.12 -7.63
C HIS A 18 -15.13 -0.80 -6.26
N HIS A 19 -14.60 -2.02 -6.13
CA HIS A 19 -14.48 -2.71 -4.85
C HIS A 19 -13.47 -2.03 -3.92
N LEU A 20 -12.27 -1.72 -4.42
CA LEU A 20 -11.22 -1.03 -3.64
C LEU A 20 -11.64 0.38 -3.24
N ILE A 21 -12.37 1.07 -4.12
CA ILE A 21 -13.02 2.31 -3.74
C ILE A 21 -13.98 1.99 -2.60
N ASN A 22 -14.96 1.12 -2.74
CA ASN A 22 -15.93 0.93 -1.66
C ASN A 22 -15.43 0.14 -0.44
N LEU A 23 -14.15 -0.24 -0.41
CA LEU A 23 -13.53 -0.93 0.71
C LEU A 23 -13.48 -0.01 1.93
N GLN A 24 -14.28 -0.36 2.93
CA GLN A 24 -14.23 0.24 4.26
C GLN A 24 -13.44 -0.70 5.16
N LEU A 25 -12.20 -0.34 5.50
CA LEU A 25 -11.46 -1.09 6.51
C LEU A 25 -12.11 -0.86 7.88
N SER A 26 -12.21 -1.93 8.66
CA SER A 26 -12.65 -1.86 10.05
C SER A 26 -11.63 -1.07 10.87
N ASP A 27 -12.09 -0.33 11.87
CA ASP A 27 -11.19 0.27 12.88
C ASP A 27 -10.39 -0.79 13.65
N THR A 28 -10.81 -2.06 13.58
CA THR A 28 -10.12 -3.21 14.18
C THR A 28 -9.09 -3.85 13.24
N ALA A 29 -8.90 -3.34 12.03
CA ALA A 29 -7.95 -3.90 11.07
C ALA A 29 -6.53 -3.90 11.64
N ASP A 30 -5.82 -4.99 11.38
CA ASP A 30 -4.48 -5.19 11.90
C ASP A 30 -3.39 -4.56 11.01
N LEU A 31 -2.14 -4.61 11.46
CA LEU A 31 -1.01 -3.99 10.76
C LEU A 31 -0.85 -4.54 9.32
N PHE A 32 -1.06 -5.84 9.12
CA PHE A 32 -0.85 -6.49 7.82
C PHE A 32 -2.01 -6.18 6.87
N GLU A 33 -3.25 -6.25 7.37
CA GLU A 33 -4.44 -5.88 6.59
C GLU A 33 -4.38 -4.43 6.12
N LEU A 34 -3.94 -3.51 6.98
CA LEU A 34 -3.75 -2.10 6.64
C LEU A 34 -2.66 -1.93 5.57
N ALA A 35 -1.55 -2.65 5.68
CA ALA A 35 -0.46 -2.58 4.71
C ALA A 35 -0.86 -3.15 3.34
N ASP A 36 -1.60 -4.28 3.33
CA ASP A 36 -2.14 -4.88 2.11
C ASP A 36 -3.17 -3.99 1.42
N ALA A 37 -4.04 -3.33 2.19
CA ALA A 37 -4.97 -2.35 1.65
C ALA A 37 -4.21 -1.17 1.00
N CYS A 38 -3.15 -0.66 1.66
CA CYS A 38 -2.31 0.38 1.08
C CYS A 38 -1.67 -0.08 -0.25
N ALA A 39 -1.09 -1.29 -0.29
CA ALA A 39 -0.51 -1.87 -1.49
C ALA A 39 -1.52 -1.99 -2.64
N ALA A 40 -2.73 -2.48 -2.35
CA ALA A 40 -3.78 -2.59 -3.34
C ALA A 40 -4.22 -1.21 -3.89
N TYR A 41 -4.31 -0.19 -3.03
CA TYR A 41 -4.63 1.17 -3.48
C TYR A 41 -3.57 1.74 -4.41
N VAL A 42 -2.28 1.61 -4.07
CA VAL A 42 -1.21 2.18 -4.90
C VAL A 42 -1.05 1.44 -6.23
N SER A 43 -1.32 0.13 -6.30
CA SER A 43 -1.31 -0.62 -7.56
C SER A 43 -2.34 -0.04 -8.54
N VAL A 44 -3.56 0.21 -8.07
CA VAL A 44 -4.60 0.85 -8.90
C VAL A 44 -4.27 2.31 -9.20
N LEU A 45 -3.63 3.02 -8.26
CA LEU A 45 -3.29 4.43 -8.40
C LEU A 45 -2.34 4.69 -9.59
N VAL A 46 -1.38 3.79 -9.82
CA VAL A 46 -0.42 3.88 -10.94
C VAL A 46 -1.09 3.61 -12.30
N GLU A 47 -2.13 2.77 -12.32
CA GLU A 47 -2.85 2.37 -13.53
C GLU A 47 -4.00 3.31 -13.90
N THR A 48 -4.45 4.15 -12.97
CA THR A 48 -5.60 5.03 -13.13
C THR A 48 -5.24 6.33 -13.86
N ASP A 49 -5.90 6.58 -15.00
CA ASP A 49 -5.89 7.90 -15.68
C ASP A 49 -7.07 8.80 -15.26
N ASP A 50 -8.07 8.27 -14.55
CA ASP A 50 -9.24 9.03 -14.09
C ASP A 50 -8.94 9.86 -12.83
N ALA A 51 -9.05 11.19 -12.95
CA ALA A 51 -8.72 12.12 -11.87
C ALA A 51 -9.60 11.94 -10.61
N VAL A 52 -10.87 11.54 -10.78
CA VAL A 52 -11.79 11.35 -9.65
C VAL A 52 -11.40 10.10 -8.86
N THR A 53 -11.17 8.99 -9.55
CA THR A 53 -10.67 7.74 -9.00
C THR A 53 -9.32 7.96 -8.32
N PHE A 54 -8.39 8.66 -8.97
CA PHE A 54 -7.09 9.01 -8.42
C PHE A 54 -7.21 9.77 -7.08
N SER A 55 -7.95 10.87 -7.06
CA SER A 55 -8.15 11.67 -5.84
C SER A 55 -8.83 10.88 -4.73
N THR A 56 -9.78 10.02 -5.10
CA THR A 56 -10.52 9.17 -4.17
C THR A 56 -9.60 8.12 -3.53
N LEU A 57 -8.76 7.46 -4.34
CA LEU A 57 -7.77 6.50 -3.88
C LEU A 57 -6.71 7.16 -3.01
N CYS A 58 -6.17 8.33 -3.38
CA CYS A 58 -5.24 9.09 -2.53
C CYS A 58 -5.85 9.41 -1.17
N THR A 59 -7.12 9.81 -1.12
CA THR A 59 -7.82 10.11 0.14
C THR A 59 -7.93 8.87 1.03
N ARG A 60 -8.27 7.71 0.44
CA ARG A 60 -8.34 6.45 1.18
C ARG A 60 -6.98 5.98 1.64
N LEU A 61 -5.99 5.96 0.75
CA LEU A 61 -4.62 5.63 1.07
C LEU A 61 -4.10 6.48 2.23
N LEU A 62 -4.35 7.79 2.22
CA LEU A 62 -3.94 8.67 3.30
C LEU A 62 -4.62 8.34 4.64
N ALA A 63 -5.90 7.96 4.63
CA ALA A 63 -6.60 7.53 5.83
C ALA A 63 -6.03 6.21 6.38
N THR A 64 -5.81 5.23 5.50
CA THR A 64 -5.26 3.92 5.87
C THR A 64 -3.81 4.03 6.34
N LEU A 65 -2.96 4.85 5.71
CA LEU A 65 -1.59 5.09 6.15
C LEU A 65 -1.55 5.75 7.54
N LYS A 66 -2.49 6.65 7.86
CA LYS A 66 -2.59 7.24 9.22
C LYS A 66 -3.01 6.21 10.27
N GLN A 67 -3.93 5.31 9.92
CA GLN A 67 -4.27 4.18 10.79
C GLN A 67 -3.07 3.25 10.99
N LEU A 68 -2.38 2.90 9.91
CA LEU A 68 -1.16 2.08 9.93
C LEU A 68 -0.09 2.72 10.82
N ARG A 69 0.12 4.03 10.70
CA ARG A 69 1.04 4.79 11.57
C ARG A 69 0.70 4.65 13.04
N GLY A 70 -0.58 4.76 13.38
CA GLY A 70 -1.06 4.59 14.76
C GLY A 70 -0.88 3.15 15.26
N ARG A 71 -0.96 2.15 14.38
CA ARG A 71 -0.71 0.73 14.74
C ARG A 71 0.76 0.41 14.96
N CYS A 72 1.68 1.14 14.33
CA CYS A 72 3.11 0.95 14.53
C CYS A 72 3.54 1.18 16.00
N ASP A 73 2.83 2.05 16.72
CA ASP A 73 3.11 2.36 18.13
C ASP A 73 2.34 1.46 19.11
N THR A 74 1.52 0.52 18.61
CA THR A 74 0.73 -0.41 19.44
C THR A 74 1.37 -1.79 19.54
N GLU A 75 1.11 -2.51 20.63
CA GLU A 75 1.54 -3.89 20.74
C GLU A 75 0.91 -4.76 19.64
N LEU A 76 1.77 -5.55 18.99
CA LEU A 76 1.35 -6.51 17.95
C LEU A 76 0.45 -7.59 18.58
N PRO A 77 -0.69 -7.91 17.96
CA PRO A 77 -1.51 -9.04 18.36
C PRO A 77 -0.73 -10.36 18.39
N PRO A 78 -1.01 -11.29 19.34
CA PRO A 78 -0.25 -12.53 19.49
C PRO A 78 -0.14 -13.38 18.21
N TYR A 79 -1.21 -13.44 17.43
CA TYR A 79 -1.23 -14.21 16.18
C TYR A 79 -0.32 -13.63 15.09
N LEU A 80 -0.08 -12.32 15.08
CA LEU A 80 0.90 -11.70 14.17
C LEU A 80 2.32 -11.98 14.63
N VAL A 81 2.56 -11.92 15.94
CA VAL A 81 3.85 -12.31 16.52
C VAL A 81 4.17 -13.76 16.16
N GLU A 82 3.21 -14.68 16.30
CA GLU A 82 3.36 -16.08 15.90
C GLU A 82 3.73 -16.24 14.41
N GLN A 83 3.12 -15.46 13.51
CA GLN A 83 3.49 -15.45 12.09
C GLN A 83 4.92 -14.94 11.86
N LEU A 84 5.31 -13.87 12.57
CA LEU A 84 6.62 -13.23 12.43
C LEU A 84 7.77 -14.06 13.03
N ILE A 85 7.48 -14.97 13.96
CA ILE A 85 8.50 -15.88 14.53
C ILE A 85 8.54 -17.25 13.84
N ALA A 86 7.51 -17.62 13.08
CA ALA A 86 7.45 -18.90 12.38
C ALA A 86 8.36 -18.95 11.14
N GLY A 87 8.71 -17.79 10.58
CA GLY A 87 9.53 -17.68 9.38
C GLY A 87 11.04 -17.81 9.64
N GLU A 88 11.78 -18.22 8.62
CA GLU A 88 13.24 -18.18 8.62
C GLU A 88 13.73 -16.75 8.37
N LYS A 89 14.70 -16.28 9.15
CA LYS A 89 15.27 -14.94 8.98
C LYS A 89 15.99 -14.83 7.64
N MET A 90 15.45 -14.00 6.73
CA MET A 90 16.07 -13.66 5.46
C MET A 90 16.75 -12.28 5.52
N ALA A 91 17.51 -11.94 4.48
CA ALA A 91 17.95 -10.55 4.29
C ALA A 91 16.71 -9.67 4.09
N SER A 92 16.65 -8.54 4.79
CA SER A 92 15.52 -7.62 4.68
C SER A 92 15.36 -7.13 3.24
N CYS A 93 14.11 -6.97 2.80
CA CYS A 93 13.74 -6.42 1.50
C CYS A 93 14.00 -4.91 1.42
N VAL A 94 14.19 -4.24 2.57
CA VAL A 94 14.51 -2.81 2.64
C VAL A 94 15.96 -2.56 3.07
N PRO A 95 16.57 -1.45 2.61
CA PRO A 95 17.87 -1.01 3.10
C PRO A 95 17.86 -0.68 4.60
N ASP A 96 19.03 -0.69 5.24
CA ASP A 96 19.18 -0.38 6.67
C ASP A 96 18.57 0.97 7.08
N CYS A 97 18.63 1.98 6.20
CA CYS A 97 18.05 3.30 6.48
C CYS A 97 16.52 3.32 6.52
N TRP A 98 15.85 2.24 6.10
CA TRP A 98 14.41 2.10 6.04
C TRP A 98 13.87 1.05 7.02
N GLN A 99 14.68 0.48 7.91
CA GLN A 99 14.20 -0.54 8.87
C GLN A 99 13.22 -0.01 9.94
N GLU A 100 12.91 1.29 9.92
CA GLU A 100 11.91 1.89 10.77
C GLU A 100 10.56 2.01 10.02
N THR A 101 9.57 1.19 10.40
CA THR A 101 8.24 1.17 9.77
C THR A 101 7.57 2.53 9.80
N THR A 102 7.65 3.23 10.93
CA THR A 102 7.07 4.56 11.14
C THR A 102 7.60 5.59 10.15
N LEU A 103 8.91 5.56 9.88
CA LEU A 103 9.59 6.41 8.91
C LEU A 103 9.08 6.13 7.48
N GLN A 104 8.99 4.85 7.09
CA GLN A 104 8.45 4.46 5.79
C GLN A 104 7.01 4.94 5.59
N VAL A 105 6.17 4.79 6.62
CA VAL A 105 4.78 5.28 6.61
C VAL A 105 4.73 6.80 6.48
N ASP A 106 5.57 7.53 7.22
CA ASP A 106 5.63 8.99 7.16
C ASP A 106 6.04 9.49 5.77
N TYR A 107 6.98 8.80 5.10
CA TYR A 107 7.32 9.08 3.70
C TYR A 107 6.17 8.81 2.73
N ALA A 108 5.48 7.67 2.87
CA ALA A 108 4.32 7.34 2.03
C ALA A 108 3.19 8.38 2.20
N VAL A 109 2.95 8.85 3.43
CA VAL A 109 2.00 9.94 3.71
C VAL A 109 2.39 11.23 2.99
N ALA A 110 3.65 11.65 3.11
CA ALA A 110 4.14 12.87 2.48
C ALA A 110 4.06 12.81 0.95
N LEU A 111 4.45 11.68 0.36
CA LEU A 111 4.34 11.45 -1.09
C LEU A 111 2.88 11.47 -1.56
N THR A 112 1.97 10.79 -0.84
CA THR A 112 0.54 10.79 -1.16
C THR A 112 -0.03 12.21 -1.15
N GLN A 113 0.34 13.02 -0.16
CA GLN A 113 -0.07 14.44 -0.10
C GLN A 113 0.50 15.26 -1.26
N ALA A 114 1.76 15.02 -1.65
CA ALA A 114 2.40 15.74 -2.74
C ALA A 114 1.74 15.44 -4.09
N VAL A 115 1.47 14.17 -4.41
CA VAL A 115 0.81 13.78 -5.67
C VAL A 115 -0.65 14.23 -5.72
N MET A 116 -1.34 14.23 -4.58
CA MET A 116 -2.72 14.71 -4.47
C MET A 116 -2.83 16.25 -4.56
N GLY A 117 -1.77 16.98 -4.23
CA GLY A 117 -1.77 18.44 -4.14
C GLY A 117 -1.97 19.16 -5.48
N GLY A 118 -1.83 18.49 -6.63
CA GLY A 118 -2.13 19.04 -7.95
C GLY A 118 -1.22 20.19 -8.42
N THR A 119 -0.13 20.46 -7.71
CA THR A 119 0.82 21.56 -8.03
C THR A 119 2.03 21.10 -8.84
N LEU A 120 2.21 19.79 -8.98
CA LEU A 120 3.36 19.19 -9.65
C LEU A 120 3.15 19.14 -11.18
N PRO A 121 4.23 19.28 -11.98
CA PRO A 121 4.18 18.93 -13.39
C PRO A 121 3.72 17.48 -13.58
N THR A 122 2.96 17.18 -14.64
CA THR A 122 2.41 15.84 -14.89
C THR A 122 3.46 14.75 -14.93
N SER A 123 4.63 15.01 -15.51
CA SER A 123 5.74 14.05 -15.51
C SER A 123 6.24 13.75 -14.10
N VAL A 124 6.41 14.78 -13.26
CA VAL A 124 6.86 14.62 -11.87
C VAL A 124 5.81 13.89 -11.04
N ALA A 125 4.53 14.24 -11.20
CA ALA A 125 3.44 13.55 -10.51
C ALA A 125 3.43 12.05 -10.84
N LYS A 126 3.61 11.68 -12.12
CA LYS A 126 3.67 10.28 -12.56
C LYS A 126 4.84 9.53 -11.90
N GLU A 127 6.04 10.10 -11.92
CA GLU A 127 7.22 9.47 -11.30
C GLU A 127 7.05 9.32 -9.79
N LEU A 128 6.47 10.32 -9.11
CA LEU A 128 6.22 10.24 -7.67
C LEU A 128 5.11 9.25 -7.31
N THR A 129 4.10 9.06 -8.16
CA THR A 129 3.10 8.00 -7.99
C THR A 129 3.73 6.62 -8.13
N GLY A 130 4.65 6.43 -9.09
CA GLY A 130 5.43 5.19 -9.23
C GLY A 130 6.32 4.92 -8.01
N LEU A 131 7.03 5.94 -7.51
CA LEU A 131 7.84 5.81 -6.30
C LEU A 131 6.97 5.49 -5.07
N LEU A 132 5.81 6.13 -4.94
CA LEU A 132 4.85 5.83 -3.87
C LEU A 132 4.40 4.37 -3.91
N HIS A 133 4.13 3.83 -5.10
CA HIS A 133 3.81 2.41 -5.29
C HIS A 133 4.93 1.51 -4.76
N ASP A 134 6.16 1.70 -5.23
CA ASP A 134 7.27 0.84 -4.86
C ASP A 134 7.57 0.90 -3.35
N MET A 135 7.48 2.08 -2.75
CA MET A 135 7.67 2.27 -1.32
C MET A 135 6.59 1.57 -0.48
N VAL A 136 5.32 1.73 -0.85
CA VAL A 136 4.21 1.10 -0.12
C VAL A 136 4.22 -0.42 -0.31
N TRP A 137 4.63 -0.90 -1.47
CA TRP A 137 4.80 -2.33 -1.73
C TRP A 137 5.91 -2.92 -0.86
N LEU A 138 7.08 -2.27 -0.80
CA LEU A 138 8.17 -2.68 0.09
C LEU A 138 7.77 -2.62 1.56
N LEU A 139 7.04 -1.59 1.97
CA LEU A 139 6.49 -1.49 3.33
C LEU A 139 5.59 -2.68 3.67
N ALA A 140 4.71 -3.09 2.75
CA ALA A 140 3.79 -4.21 2.97
C ALA A 140 4.52 -5.55 3.13
N GLU A 141 5.60 -5.76 2.38
CA GLU A 141 6.47 -6.92 2.57
C GLU A 141 7.27 -6.81 3.88
N PHE A 142 7.84 -5.64 4.16
CA PHE A 142 8.68 -5.40 5.32
C PHE A 142 7.94 -5.63 6.66
N VAL A 143 6.68 -5.19 6.79
CA VAL A 143 5.93 -5.41 8.03
C VAL A 143 5.65 -6.88 8.32
N LYS A 144 5.73 -7.74 7.30
CA LYS A 144 5.53 -9.19 7.40
C LYS A 144 6.84 -9.97 7.53
N GLU A 145 7.99 -9.29 7.52
CA GLU A 145 9.29 -9.95 7.60
C GLU A 145 9.50 -10.66 8.94
N PRO A 146 9.98 -11.92 8.93
CA PRO A 146 10.23 -12.65 10.17
C PRO A 146 11.33 -12.03 11.04
N TYR A 147 11.09 -11.91 12.35
CA TYR A 147 12.01 -11.22 13.28
C TYR A 147 13.10 -12.12 13.86
N ILE A 148 12.93 -13.44 13.91
CA ILE A 148 13.81 -14.35 14.66
C ILE A 148 14.56 -15.31 13.72
N ALA A 149 15.88 -15.40 13.91
CA ALA A 149 16.66 -16.50 13.38
C ALA A 149 16.32 -17.76 14.18
N ALA A 150 15.69 -18.76 13.54
CA ALA A 150 15.63 -20.10 14.10
C ALA A 150 17.08 -20.54 14.44
N HIS A 151 17.36 -20.71 15.73
CA HIS A 151 18.60 -21.33 16.22
C HIS A 151 18.36 -22.81 16.45
#